data_AF-A0A946IIS9-F1
#
_entry.id   AF-A0A946IIS9-F1
#
_cell.length_a   1.000
_cell.length_b   1.000
_cell.length_c   1.000
_cell.angle_alpha   90.00
_cell.angle_beta   90.00
_cell.angle_gamma   90.00
#
_symmetry.space_group_name_H-M   'P 1'
#
loop_
_entity.id
_entity.type
_entity.pdbx_description
1 polymer ?
#
loop_
_entity_poly.entity_id
_entity_poly.type
_entity_poly.pdbx_seq_one_letter_code
_entity_poly.pdbx_strand_id
1 'polypeptide(L)'
;MIDKLVGIYNANGSFFGELTYLFGKLTGYSDCALCDITHGPLKGKTDFRDARQALGIPFDNLHLDELGPDLQSFKSSAPCIVVICDSQYSLLVTRAELKQCKGDVDQLFELIKTKAL
;
A
#
# COMPACT_ATOMS: atom_id res chain seq x y z
N MET A 1 9.41 1.68 -19.03
CA MET A 1 8.39 0.62 -18.76
C MET A 1 8.11 0.62 -17.25
N ILE A 2 6.97 0.15 -16.75
CA ILE A 2 6.84 0.00 -15.28
C ILE A 2 7.56 -1.29 -14.89
N ASP A 3 8.61 -1.14 -14.10
CA ASP A 3 9.40 -2.26 -13.59
C ASP A 3 8.72 -2.87 -12.37
N LYS A 4 8.21 -2.02 -11.46
CA LYS A 4 7.69 -2.42 -10.15
C LYS A 4 6.87 -1.34 -9.47
N LEU A 5 5.93 -1.75 -8.63
CA LEU A 5 5.27 -0.92 -7.62
C LEU A 5 5.74 -1.28 -6.20
N VAL A 6 5.80 -0.30 -5.32
CA VAL A 6 6.10 -0.50 -3.90
C VAL A 6 5.08 0.24 -3.04
N GLY A 7 4.27 -0.52 -2.29
CA GLY A 7 3.34 0.00 -1.30
C GLY A 7 4.08 0.18 0.02
N ILE A 8 4.14 1.41 0.53
CA ILE A 8 4.79 1.71 1.81
C ILE A 8 3.70 1.88 2.85
N TYR A 9 3.69 1.01 3.85
CA TYR A 9 2.83 1.15 5.03
C TYR A 9 3.37 2.23 5.97
N ASN A 10 2.47 2.90 6.70
CA ASN A 10 2.84 3.81 7.78
C ASN A 10 2.88 3.08 9.13
N ALA A 11 3.70 2.02 9.19
CA ALA A 11 3.90 1.17 10.35
C ALA A 11 5.28 0.49 10.26
N ASN A 12 5.75 -0.08 11.37
CA ASN A 12 6.94 -0.94 11.39
C ASN A 12 6.52 -2.43 11.31
N GLY A 13 7.36 -3.30 10.73
CA GLY A 13 7.01 -4.69 10.43
C GLY A 13 6.64 -5.56 11.64
N SER A 14 7.21 -5.25 12.81
CA SER A 14 6.88 -5.92 14.07
C SER A 14 5.44 -5.71 14.54
N PHE A 15 4.75 -4.66 14.09
CA PHE A 15 3.37 -4.37 14.49
C PHE A 15 2.34 -5.26 13.78
N PHE A 16 2.66 -5.85 12.62
CA PHE A 16 1.72 -6.65 11.83
C PHE A 16 1.75 -8.16 12.13
N GLY A 17 2.75 -8.64 12.88
CA GLY A 17 2.88 -10.04 13.25
C GLY A 17 1.81 -10.56 14.20
N GLU A 18 1.16 -9.70 14.99
CA GLU A 18 0.18 -10.09 16.02
C GLU A 18 -1.26 -9.61 15.74
N LEU A 19 -1.50 -8.75 14.73
CA LEU A 19 -2.82 -8.16 14.47
C LEU A 19 -3.72 -9.05 13.63
N THR A 20 -4.08 -10.16 14.26
CA THR A 20 -5.22 -10.99 13.87
C THR A 20 -6.50 -10.20 14.15
N TYR A 21 -7.08 -9.61 13.09
CA TYR A 21 -8.53 -9.49 12.88
C TYR A 21 -9.41 -8.62 13.80
N LEU A 22 -8.88 -7.91 14.80
CA LEU A 22 -9.72 -7.20 15.80
C LEU A 22 -9.56 -5.67 15.89
N PHE A 23 -9.10 -4.98 14.84
CA PHE A 23 -9.22 -3.51 14.81
C PHE A 23 -10.57 -3.06 14.26
N GLY A 24 -11.62 -3.45 14.98
CA GLY A 24 -12.78 -2.58 15.12
C GLY A 24 -12.31 -1.28 15.77
N LYS A 25 -12.64 -0.14 15.14
CA LYS A 25 -12.72 1.21 15.75
C LYS A 25 -12.26 1.25 17.21
N LEU A 26 -10.99 1.50 17.58
CA LEU A 26 -10.66 2.03 18.94
C LEU A 26 -9.19 2.29 19.33
N THR A 27 -8.15 2.13 18.52
CA THR A 27 -6.81 2.59 18.97
C THR A 27 -6.17 3.49 17.93
N GLY A 28 -5.54 4.56 18.41
CA GLY A 28 -4.99 5.68 17.64
C GLY A 28 -3.78 5.35 16.75
N TYR A 29 -3.76 4.18 16.11
CA TYR A 29 -2.88 3.81 14.98
C TYR A 29 -3.51 4.15 13.62
N SER A 30 -4.44 5.10 13.62
CA SER A 30 -5.49 5.36 12.62
C SER A 30 -5.04 6.09 11.33
N ASP A 31 -3.77 6.01 10.93
CA ASP A 31 -3.30 6.76 9.74
C ASP A 31 -2.62 5.90 8.67
N CYS A 32 -2.96 4.60 8.59
CA CYS A 32 -2.51 3.72 7.51
C CYS A 32 -3.66 3.23 6.61
N ALA A 33 -4.13 4.10 5.71
CA ALA A 33 -5.18 3.74 4.75
C ALA A 33 -4.80 2.56 3.82
N LEU A 34 -3.50 2.38 3.50
CA LEU A 34 -3.06 1.20 2.74
C LEU A 34 -3.24 -0.10 3.55
N CYS A 35 -3.01 -0.06 4.86
CA CYS A 35 -3.22 -1.20 5.74
C CYS A 35 -4.72 -1.59 5.77
N ASP A 36 -5.61 -0.61 5.83
CA ASP A 36 -7.06 -0.83 5.80
C ASP A 36 -7.48 -1.53 4.49
N ILE A 37 -6.87 -1.16 3.36
CA ILE A 37 -7.14 -1.78 2.05
C ILE A 37 -6.58 -3.20 2.00
N THR A 38 -5.35 -3.43 2.47
CA THR A 38 -4.69 -4.76 2.37
C THR A 38 -5.12 -5.77 3.43
N HIS A 39 -5.69 -5.31 4.54
CA HIS A 39 -6.09 -6.14 5.69
C HIS A 39 -7.56 -5.98 6.10
N GLY A 40 -8.38 -5.27 5.30
CA GLY A 40 -9.78 -5.01 5.60
C GLY A 40 -10.63 -6.26 5.88
N PRO A 41 -11.77 -6.11 6.59
CA PRO A 41 -12.56 -7.23 7.08
C PRO A 41 -13.14 -8.09 5.93
N LEU A 42 -13.39 -9.37 6.21
CA LEU A 42 -14.00 -10.39 5.35
C LEU A 42 -13.07 -11.00 4.28
N LYS A 43 -12.65 -10.20 3.28
CA LYS A 43 -11.89 -10.71 2.12
C LYS A 43 -10.74 -9.81 1.65
N GLY A 44 -10.55 -8.63 2.23
CA GLY A 44 -9.59 -7.63 1.74
C GLY A 44 -8.18 -8.17 1.49
N LYS A 45 -7.67 -9.05 2.36
CA LYS A 45 -6.36 -9.71 2.15
C LYS A 45 -6.32 -10.62 0.92
N THR A 46 -7.39 -11.38 0.69
CA THR A 46 -7.52 -12.28 -0.47
C THR A 46 -7.73 -11.47 -1.74
N ASP A 47 -8.67 -10.51 -1.72
CA ASP A 47 -8.99 -9.66 -2.86
C ASP A 47 -7.78 -8.83 -3.28
N PHE A 48 -7.05 -8.25 -2.32
CA PHE A 48 -5.82 -7.51 -2.60
C PHE A 48 -4.75 -8.40 -3.21
N ARG A 49 -4.56 -9.62 -2.69
CA ARG A 49 -3.60 -10.58 -3.25
C ARG A 49 -3.96 -10.94 -4.69
N ASP A 50 -5.23 -11.21 -4.94
CA ASP A 50 -5.71 -11.65 -6.25
C ASP A 50 -5.64 -10.48 -7.27
N ALA A 51 -6.02 -9.27 -6.87
CA ALA A 51 -5.88 -8.05 -7.69
C ALA A 51 -4.40 -7.72 -7.98
N ARG A 52 -3.52 -7.86 -6.98
CA ARG A 52 -2.06 -7.73 -7.12
C ARG A 52 -1.51 -8.72 -8.14
N GLN A 53 -1.96 -9.98 -8.11
CA GLN A 53 -1.56 -11.00 -9.08
C GLN A 53 -2.08 -10.68 -10.50
N ALA A 54 -3.31 -10.18 -10.61
CA ALA A 54 -3.93 -9.83 -11.88
C ALA A 54 -3.29 -8.59 -12.55
N LEU A 55 -2.64 -7.71 -11.79
CA LEU A 55 -2.01 -6.49 -12.31
C LEU A 55 -0.88 -6.78 -13.31
N GLY A 56 -0.22 -7.94 -13.22
CA GLY A 56 0.88 -8.31 -14.11
C GLY A 56 2.18 -7.50 -13.93
N ILE A 57 2.20 -6.56 -12.96
CA ILE A 57 3.36 -5.77 -12.57
C ILE A 57 3.82 -6.26 -11.18
N PRO A 58 5.12 -6.49 -10.95
CA PRO A 58 5.65 -6.76 -9.61
C PRO A 58 5.23 -5.66 -8.64
N PHE A 59 4.62 -6.00 -7.53
CA PHE A 59 4.13 -5.01 -6.56
C PHE A 59 4.48 -5.48 -5.16
N ASP A 60 5.47 -4.91 -4.47
CA ASP A 60 5.80 -5.31 -3.10
C ASP A 60 5.25 -4.35 -2.07
N ASN A 61 5.03 -4.84 -0.84
CA ASN A 61 4.64 -3.99 0.27
C ASN A 61 5.75 -4.00 1.32
N LEU A 62 6.12 -2.82 1.82
CA LEU A 62 7.17 -2.61 2.81
C LEU A 62 6.67 -1.74 3.96
N HIS A 63 7.19 -2.02 5.15
CA HIS A 63 7.07 -1.19 6.34
C HIS A 63 8.15 -0.10 6.38
N LEU A 64 7.98 0.89 7.26
CA LEU A 64 8.87 2.04 7.39
C LEU A 64 10.31 1.68 7.82
N ASP A 65 10.50 0.52 8.43
CA ASP A 65 11.77 -0.06 8.87
C ASP A 65 12.38 -1.03 7.85
N GLU A 66 11.65 -1.36 6.79
CA GLU A 66 12.09 -2.24 5.69
C GLU A 66 12.57 -1.45 4.46
N LEU A 67 12.50 -0.12 4.49
CA LEU A 67 12.86 0.75 3.37
C LEU A 67 14.38 0.78 3.13
N GLY A 68 14.78 0.40 1.91
CA GLY A 68 16.14 0.61 1.41
C GLY A 68 16.43 2.08 1.07
N PRO A 69 17.70 2.43 0.78
CA PRO A 69 18.14 3.81 0.56
C PRO A 69 17.32 4.59 -0.47
N ASP A 70 16.96 3.96 -1.59
CA ASP A 70 16.23 4.59 -2.70
C ASP A 70 14.77 4.92 -2.34
N LEU A 71 14.23 4.31 -1.28
CA LEU A 71 12.85 4.51 -0.84
C LEU A 71 12.73 5.42 0.39
N GLN A 72 13.84 5.77 1.05
CA GLN A 72 13.81 6.53 2.31
C GLN A 72 13.18 7.91 2.17
N SER A 73 13.32 8.56 1.02
CA SER A 73 12.70 9.86 0.75
C SER A 73 11.17 9.82 0.78
N PHE A 74 10.56 8.65 0.54
CA PHE A 74 9.11 8.45 0.54
C PHE A 74 8.54 8.15 1.93
N LYS A 75 9.38 7.91 2.95
CA LYS A 75 8.96 7.63 4.32
C LYS A 75 8.00 8.68 4.88
N SER A 76 8.25 9.96 4.62
CA SER A 76 7.38 11.07 5.05
C SER A 76 6.02 11.08 4.34
N SER A 77 5.93 10.44 3.17
CA SER A 77 4.71 10.32 2.37
C SER A 77 3.85 9.11 2.73
N ALA A 78 4.38 8.15 3.49
CA ALA A 78 3.68 6.92 3.87
C ALA A 78 2.37 7.20 4.64
N PRO A 79 1.28 6.44 4.47
CA PRO A 79 1.18 5.36 3.51
C PRO A 79 1.12 5.90 2.08
N CYS A 80 1.80 5.24 1.17
CA CYS A 80 1.83 5.63 -0.25
C CYS A 80 2.16 4.44 -1.16
N ILE A 81 2.01 4.63 -2.47
CA ILE A 81 2.51 3.70 -3.48
C ILE A 81 3.52 4.45 -4.35
N VAL A 82 4.70 3.86 -4.48
CA VAL A 82 5.79 4.32 -5.35
C VAL A 82 5.79 3.48 -6.62
N VAL A 83 5.98 4.12 -7.76
CA VAL A 83 6.23 3.45 -9.04
C VAL A 83 7.70 3.54 -9.39
N ILE A 84 8.24 2.46 -9.93
CA ILE A 84 9.60 2.35 -10.45
C ILE A 84 9.51 2.17 -11.96
N CYS A 85 10.05 3.15 -12.70
CA CYS A 85 10.11 3.14 -14.15
C CYS A 85 11.55 3.41 -14.61
N ASP A 86 12.15 2.47 -15.33
CA ASP A 86 13.51 2.60 -15.87
C ASP A 86 14.50 3.00 -14.76
N SER A 87 14.39 2.35 -13.59
CA SER A 87 15.14 2.63 -12.34
C SER A 87 14.90 4.00 -11.69
N GLN A 88 13.88 4.76 -12.11
CA GLN A 88 13.47 6.01 -11.46
C GLN A 88 12.29 5.77 -10.52
N TYR A 89 12.37 6.32 -9.30
CA TYR A 89 11.36 6.18 -8.27
C TYR A 89 10.50 7.44 -8.21
N SER A 90 9.18 7.29 -8.23
CA SER A 90 8.26 8.42 -8.07
C SER A 90 6.99 8.05 -7.32
N LEU A 91 6.38 9.04 -6.68
CA LEU A 91 5.14 8.85 -5.92
C LEU A 91 3.97 8.66 -6.90
N LEU A 92 3.37 7.46 -6.91
CA LEU A 92 2.22 7.13 -7.74
C LEU A 92 0.91 7.42 -7.02
N VAL A 93 0.73 6.90 -5.80
CA VAL A 93 -0.50 7.08 -5.01
C VAL A 93 -0.16 7.70 -3.67
N THR A 94 -0.79 8.82 -3.36
CA THR A 94 -0.58 9.58 -2.13
C THR A 94 -1.42 9.05 -0.97
N ARG A 95 -1.07 9.43 0.27
CA ARG A 95 -1.89 9.18 1.47
C ARG A 95 -3.33 9.65 1.31
N ALA A 96 -3.54 10.81 0.71
CA ALA A 96 -4.88 11.40 0.53
C ALA A 96 -5.74 10.56 -0.43
N GLU A 97 -5.16 10.09 -1.53
CA GLU A 97 -5.86 9.23 -2.49
C GLU A 97 -6.15 7.83 -1.90
N LEU A 98 -5.23 7.26 -1.12
CA LEU A 98 -5.49 6.02 -0.39
C LEU A 98 -6.68 6.17 0.57
N LYS A 99 -6.79 7.30 1.27
CA LYS A 99 -7.96 7.58 2.14
C LYS A 99 -9.26 7.66 1.36
N GLN A 100 -9.23 8.16 0.12
CA GLN A 100 -10.42 8.23 -0.74
C GLN A 100 -10.90 6.85 -1.19
N CYS A 101 -10.01 5.86 -1.25
CA CYS A 101 -10.37 4.46 -1.53
C CYS A 101 -11.19 3.83 -0.39
N LYS A 102 -11.24 4.42 0.82
CA LYS A 102 -12.09 3.97 1.95
C LYS A 102 -11.94 2.47 2.30
N GLY A 103 -10.74 1.91 2.16
CA GLY A 103 -10.49 0.49 2.45
C GLY A 103 -10.90 -0.48 1.33
N ASP A 104 -11.30 0.03 0.17
CA ASP A 104 -11.76 -0.74 -0.98
C ASP A 104 -10.58 -1.10 -1.91
N VAL A 105 -10.43 -2.41 -2.18
CA VAL A 105 -9.36 -2.94 -3.04
C VAL A 105 -9.58 -2.55 -4.50
N ASP A 106 -10.79 -2.67 -5.02
CA ASP A 106 -11.07 -2.39 -6.42
C ASP A 106 -10.82 -0.91 -6.74
N GLN A 107 -11.24 -0.01 -5.85
CA GLN A 107 -10.96 1.43 -6.00
C GLN A 107 -9.46 1.73 -6.04
N LEU A 108 -8.66 1.06 -5.20
CA LEU A 108 -7.21 1.21 -5.24
C LEU A 108 -6.63 0.75 -6.58
N PHE A 109 -7.02 -0.42 -7.06
CA PHE A 109 -6.46 -0.97 -8.30
C PHE A 109 -6.93 -0.22 -9.55
N GLU A 110 -8.16 0.31 -9.57
CA GLU A 110 -8.61 1.22 -10.64
C GLU A 110 -7.83 2.54 -10.63
N LEU A 111 -7.53 3.08 -9.44
CA LEU A 111 -6.69 4.26 -9.31
C LEU A 111 -5.25 3.98 -9.80
N ILE A 112 -4.67 2.84 -9.42
CA ILE A 112 -3.34 2.43 -9.89
C ILE A 112 -3.33 2.35 -11.41
N LYS A 113 -4.30 1.65 -12.03
CA LYS A 113 -4.41 1.55 -13.49
C LYS A 113 -4.50 2.93 -14.13
N THR A 114 -5.34 3.82 -13.61
CA THR A 114 -5.53 5.18 -14.16
C THR A 114 -4.26 6.03 -14.12
N LYS A 115 -3.37 5.82 -13.14
CA LYS A 115 -2.14 6.61 -12.97
C LYS A 115 -0.90 5.95 -13.59
N ALA A 116 -0.96 4.65 -13.83
CA ALA A 116 0.17 3.82 -14.27
C ALA A 116 0.04 3.38 -15.74
N LEU A 117 -1.17 3.34 -16.29
CA LEU A 117 -1.50 2.90 -17.65
C LEU A 117 -2.23 4.01 -18.41
#